data_AF-A0AAV5W232-F1
#
_entry.id   AF-A0AAV5W232-F1
#
_cell.length_a   1.000
_cell.length_b   1.000
_cell.length_c   1.000
_cell.angle_alpha   90.00
_cell.angle_beta   90.00
_cell.angle_gamma   90.00
#
_symmetry.space_group_name_H-M   'P 1'
#
loop_
_entity.id
_entity.type
_entity.pdbx_description
1 polymer ?
#
loop_
_entity_poly.entity_id
_entity_poly.type
_entity_poly.pdbx_seq_one_letter_code
_entity_poly.pdbx_strand_id
1 'polypeptide(L)'
;MATCYFMHRWLLKRNQKRLDTLNSAFFGRAGKSRDVYTLSLRLQLDENIWCLKQISTGNYIYFAAVISSGLLIVGPPMFRYDKDTMWMLQSFVTFTNMGIPICCLLVIISISLTLDRFRVLILPQRLLDRIEMNKKNRIIEETPRRRVHRVEEEANLYFSHLSDVWECDMRVHM
;
A
#
# COMPACT_ATOMS: atom_id res chain seq x y z
N MET A 1 5.44 20.51 4.31
CA MET A 1 4.50 19.45 4.70
C MET A 1 3.29 19.36 3.77
N ALA A 2 2.49 20.42 3.64
CA ALA A 2 1.40 20.47 2.65
C ALA A 2 1.90 20.17 1.23
N THR A 3 3.06 20.69 0.86
CA THR A 3 3.73 20.45 -0.43
C THR A 3 3.99 18.96 -0.71
N CYS A 4 4.46 18.18 0.26
CA CYS A 4 4.70 16.74 0.11
C CYS A 4 3.38 15.97 -0.05
N TYR A 5 2.33 16.34 0.71
CA TYR A 5 1.01 15.74 0.58
C TYR A 5 0.38 16.02 -0.79
N PHE A 6 0.44 17.28 -1.24
CA PHE A 6 -0.04 17.68 -2.56
C PHE A 6 0.75 17.00 -3.69
N MET A 7 2.08 16.91 -3.55
CA MET A 7 2.94 16.21 -4.52
C MET A 7 2.61 14.71 -4.58
N HIS A 8 2.39 14.05 -3.45
CA HIS A 8 1.98 12.65 -3.39
C HIS A 8 0.61 12.40 -4.05
N ARG A 9 -0.36 13.27 -3.73
CA ARG A 9 -1.70 13.21 -4.33
C ARG A 9 -1.67 13.48 -5.83
N TRP A 10 -0.81 14.38 -6.27
CA TRP A 10 -0.60 14.67 -7.68
C TRP A 10 0.06 13.49 -8.40
N LEU A 11 1.08 12.86 -7.81
CA LEU A 11 1.72 11.65 -8.35
C LEU A 11 0.73 10.50 -8.49
N LEU A 12 -0.12 10.26 -7.49
CA LEU A 12 -1.19 9.26 -7.55
C LEU A 12 -2.16 9.54 -8.71
N LYS A 13 -2.67 10.77 -8.81
CA LYS A 13 -3.57 11.15 -9.92
C LYS A 13 -2.89 11.02 -11.29
N ARG A 14 -1.60 11.38 -11.39
CA ARG A 14 -0.83 11.29 -12.63
C ARG A 14 -0.62 9.83 -13.04
N ASN A 15 -0.28 8.95 -12.11
CA ASN A 15 -0.09 7.52 -12.39
C ASN A 15 -1.40 6.84 -12.75
N GLN A 16 -2.50 7.19 -12.08
CA GLN A 16 -3.82 6.66 -12.41
C GLN A 16 -4.29 7.11 -13.81
N LYS A 17 -4.10 8.39 -14.15
CA LYS A 17 -4.40 8.89 -15.50
C LYS A 17 -3.54 8.21 -16.59
N ARG A 18 -2.27 7.92 -16.30
CA ARG A 18 -1.39 7.16 -17.22
C ARG A 18 -1.91 5.74 -17.43
N LEU A 19 -2.32 5.07 -16.36
CA LEU A 19 -2.90 3.73 -16.43
C LEU A 19 -4.21 3.72 -17.25
N ASP A 20 -5.09 4.70 -17.04
CA ASP A 20 -6.34 4.83 -17.80
C ASP A 20 -6.10 5.09 -19.30
N THR A 21 -5.04 5.86 -19.62
CA THR A 21 -4.60 6.11 -20.99
C THR A 21 -4.05 4.83 -21.64
N LEU A 22 -3.27 4.03 -20.91
CA LEU A 22 -2.76 2.74 -21.35
C LEU A 22 -3.87 1.69 -21.50
N ASN A 23 -4.90 1.74 -20.67
CA ASN A 23 -6.07 0.87 -20.80
C ASN A 23 -6.89 1.24 -22.03
N SER A 24 -7.22 2.51 -22.22
CA SER A 24 -7.97 2.98 -23.40
C SER A 24 -7.23 2.73 -24.72
N ALA A 25 -5.90 2.92 -24.76
CA ALA A 25 -5.10 2.66 -25.96
C ALA A 25 -5.07 1.18 -26.38
N PHE A 26 -5.21 0.26 -25.42
CA PHE A 26 -5.20 -1.19 -25.67
C PHE A 26 -6.58 -1.72 -26.06
N PHE A 27 -7.64 -1.29 -25.35
CA PHE A 27 -9.01 -1.68 -25.68
C PHE A 27 -9.47 -1.06 -27.01
N GLY A 28 -8.97 0.13 -27.37
CA GLY A 28 -9.29 0.79 -28.65
C GLY A 28 -8.46 0.33 -29.86
N ARG A 29 -7.33 -0.37 -29.66
CA ARG A 29 -6.45 -0.88 -30.74
C ARG A 29 -6.32 -2.41 -30.71
N ALA A 30 -7.41 -3.12 -30.47
CA ALA A 30 -7.50 -4.57 -30.31
C ALA A 30 -7.01 -5.45 -31.50
N GLY A 31 -6.28 -4.90 -32.49
CA GLY A 31 -5.83 -5.64 -33.67
C GLY A 31 -4.33 -5.55 -33.99
N LYS A 32 -3.51 -4.73 -33.30
CA LYS A 32 -2.09 -4.59 -33.64
C LYS A 32 -1.21 -4.70 -32.39
N SER A 33 -0.62 -5.89 -32.24
CA SER A 33 0.43 -6.27 -31.29
C SER A 33 0.02 -6.29 -29.81
N ARG A 34 -0.23 -7.50 -29.30
CA ARG A 34 -0.22 -7.82 -27.87
C ARG A 34 1.23 -7.76 -27.36
N ASP A 35 1.84 -6.58 -27.37
CA ASP A 35 3.23 -6.42 -26.93
C ASP A 35 3.33 -6.67 -25.42
N VAL A 36 4.10 -7.70 -25.03
CA VAL A 36 4.47 -8.05 -23.64
C VAL A 36 5.00 -6.82 -22.88
N TYR A 37 5.58 -5.86 -23.59
CA TYR A 37 6.04 -4.57 -23.06
C TYR A 37 4.89 -3.72 -22.48
N THR A 38 3.70 -3.74 -23.08
CA THR A 38 2.53 -3.01 -22.58
C THR A 38 1.92 -3.65 -21.34
N LEU A 39 2.02 -4.98 -21.21
CA LEU A 39 1.55 -5.73 -20.05
C LEU A 39 2.45 -5.46 -18.82
N SER A 40 3.77 -5.57 -18.99
CA SER A 40 4.73 -5.30 -17.91
C SER A 40 4.65 -3.87 -17.39
N LEU A 41 4.45 -2.89 -18.27
CA LEU A 41 4.29 -1.48 -17.88
C LEU A 41 3.03 -1.24 -17.03
N ARG A 42 1.92 -1.92 -17.34
CA ARG A 42 0.69 -1.86 -16.53
C ARG A 42 0.90 -2.44 -15.15
N LEU A 43 1.57 -3.59 -15.09
CA LEU A 43 1.83 -4.28 -13.84
C LEU A 43 2.71 -3.42 -12.92
N GLN A 44 3.76 -2.80 -13.47
CA GLN A 44 4.60 -1.84 -12.75
C GLN A 44 3.83 -0.59 -12.28
N LEU A 45 2.91 -0.06 -13.10
CA LEU A 45 2.08 1.09 -12.73
C LEU A 45 1.09 0.75 -11.61
N ASP A 46 0.45 -0.43 -11.67
CA ASP A 46 -0.44 -0.93 -10.63
C ASP A 46 0.31 -1.12 -9.31
N GLU A 47 1.49 -1.73 -9.34
CA GLU A 47 2.35 -1.92 -8.17
C GLU A 47 2.79 -0.58 -7.58
N ASN A 48 3.19 0.37 -8.41
CA ASN A 48 3.56 1.71 -7.96
C ASN A 48 2.39 2.45 -7.30
N ILE A 49 1.19 2.39 -7.88
CA ILE A 49 -0.02 2.98 -7.28
C ILE A 49 -0.32 2.33 -5.93
N TRP A 50 -0.22 1.01 -5.85
CA TRP A 50 -0.45 0.27 -4.61
C TRP A 50 0.58 0.63 -3.53
N CYS A 51 1.86 0.71 -3.89
CA CYS A 51 2.94 1.10 -2.99
C CYS A 51 2.74 2.54 -2.49
N LEU A 52 2.43 3.49 -3.38
CA LEU A 52 2.12 4.87 -3.02
C LEU A 52 0.93 4.96 -2.04
N LYS A 53 -0.09 4.11 -2.19
CA LYS A 53 -1.22 4.04 -1.25
C LYS A 53 -0.78 3.54 0.12
N GLN A 54 0.01 2.48 0.20
CA GLN A 54 0.53 1.98 1.48
C GLN A 54 1.39 3.02 2.20
N ILE A 55 2.31 3.67 1.47
CA ILE A 55 3.15 4.73 2.01
C ILE A 55 2.30 5.90 2.53
N SER A 56 1.22 6.29 1.83
CA SER A 56 0.33 7.35 2.34
C SER A 56 -0.36 6.97 3.65
N THR A 57 -0.78 5.71 3.80
CA THR A 57 -1.42 5.23 5.03
C THR A 57 -0.42 5.20 6.19
N GLY A 58 0.79 4.70 5.96
CA GLY A 58 1.86 4.71 6.97
C GLY A 58 2.24 6.13 7.38
N ASN A 59 2.38 7.04 6.42
CA ASN A 59 2.66 8.45 6.69
C ASN A 59 1.54 9.13 7.49
N TYR A 60 0.26 8.83 7.20
CA TYR A 60 -0.85 9.37 7.96
C TYR A 60 -0.79 8.97 9.44
N ILE A 61 -0.53 7.69 9.73
CA ILE A 61 -0.38 7.16 11.09
C ILE A 61 0.79 7.86 11.79
N TYR A 62 1.93 7.98 11.10
CA TYR A 62 3.10 8.68 11.63
C TYR A 62 2.79 10.14 11.97
N PHE A 63 2.15 10.88 11.07
CA PHE A 63 1.81 12.29 11.31
C PHE A 63 0.82 12.46 12.46
N ALA A 64 -0.20 11.62 12.55
CA ALA A 64 -1.15 11.64 13.66
C ALA A 64 -0.43 11.44 15.00
N ALA A 65 0.55 10.53 15.06
CA ALA A 65 1.35 10.27 16.25
C ALA A 65 2.31 11.42 16.60
N VAL A 66 2.91 12.08 15.61
CA VAL A 66 3.76 13.26 15.84
C VAL A 66 2.94 14.43 16.37
N ILE A 67 1.75 14.68 15.82
CA ILE A 67 0.88 15.75 16.29
C ILE A 67 0.38 15.46 17.71
N SER A 68 -0.06 14.23 17.99
CA SER A 68 -0.55 13.86 19.33
C SER A 68 0.55 13.93 20.38
N SER A 69 1.77 13.46 20.07
CA SER A 69 2.91 13.56 20.98
C SER A 69 3.35 15.01 21.20
N GLY A 70 3.38 15.83 20.15
CA GLY A 70 3.65 17.27 20.28
C GLY A 70 2.65 17.99 21.19
N LEU A 71 1.36 17.67 21.05
CA LEU A 71 0.30 18.22 21.91
C LEU A 71 0.45 17.78 23.38
N LEU A 72 0.85 16.54 23.62
CA LEU A 72 1.11 16.02 24.97
C LEU A 72 2.34 16.66 25.62
N ILE A 73 3.36 17.04 24.85
CA ILE A 73 4.57 17.67 25.40
C ILE A 73 4.34 19.16 25.65
N VAL A 74 3.69 19.86 24.72
CA VAL A 74 3.52 21.32 24.77
C VAL A 74 2.27 21.73 25.56
N GLY A 75 1.24 20.88 25.62
CA GLY A 75 -0.02 21.17 26.30
C GLY A 75 0.15 21.46 27.80
N PRO A 76 0.77 20.57 28.60
CA PRO A 76 0.93 20.75 30.04
C PRO A 76 1.59 22.08 30.42
N PRO A 77 2.78 22.46 29.88
CA PRO A 77 3.43 23.71 30.27
C PRO A 77 2.67 24.99 29.88
N MET A 78 1.61 24.91 29.06
CA MET A 78 0.75 26.06 28.75
C MET A 78 -0.25 26.38 29.86
N PHE A 79 -0.47 25.46 30.81
CA PHE A 79 -1.31 25.73 31.96
C PHE A 79 -0.52 26.44 33.06
N ARG A 80 -1.14 27.42 33.72
CA ARG A 80 -0.55 28.05 34.90
C ARG A 80 -0.67 27.10 36.08
N TYR A 81 0.48 26.68 36.62
CA TYR A 81 0.54 25.86 37.81
C TYR A 81 0.93 26.72 39.01
N ASP A 82 0.10 26.67 40.05
CA ASP A 82 0.46 27.16 41.38
C ASP A 82 1.33 26.11 42.11
N LYS A 83 2.03 26.55 43.17
CA LYS A 83 2.92 25.67 43.97
C LYS A 83 2.24 24.39 44.45
N ASP A 84 0.94 24.48 44.79
CA ASP A 84 0.15 23.36 45.27
C ASP A 84 -0.20 22.34 44.17
N THR A 85 -0.04 22.72 42.90
CA THR A 85 -0.32 21.89 41.72
C THR A 85 0.94 21.36 41.02
N MET A 86 2.13 21.63 41.58
CA MET A 86 3.41 21.19 41.00
C MET A 86 3.50 19.66 40.85
N TRP A 87 2.86 18.91 41.75
CA TRP A 87 2.82 17.45 41.70
C TRP A 87 2.11 16.92 40.45
N MET A 88 1.06 17.61 39.97
CA MET A 88 0.34 17.23 38.75
C MET A 88 1.23 17.35 37.52
N LEU A 89 2.03 18.41 37.42
CA LEU A 89 2.98 18.59 36.33
C LEU A 89 4.04 17.48 36.35
N GLN A 90 4.57 17.16 37.53
CA GLN A 90 5.58 16.12 37.69
C GLN A 90 5.04 14.72 37.34
N SER A 91 3.80 14.40 37.74
CA SER A 91 3.10 13.18 37.31
C SER A 91 2.90 13.15 35.79
N PHE A 92 2.52 14.27 35.19
CA PHE A 92 2.30 14.33 33.74
C PHE A 92 3.60 14.07 32.96
N VAL A 93 4.71 14.66 33.40
CA VAL A 93 6.03 14.45 32.80
C VAL A 93 6.47 13.00 32.94
N THR A 94 6.30 12.37 34.10
CA THR A 94 6.66 10.95 34.28
C THR A 94 5.79 10.02 33.44
N PHE A 95 4.48 10.25 33.38
CA PHE A 95 3.59 9.50 32.48
C PHE A 95 3.95 9.68 31.01
N THR A 96 4.28 10.91 30.59
CA THR A 96 4.65 11.19 29.19
C THR A 96 5.97 10.53 28.83
N ASN A 97 6.98 10.59 29.70
CA ASN A 97 8.27 9.94 29.47
C ASN A 97 8.16 8.41 29.38
N MET A 98 7.25 7.79 30.15
CA MET A 98 6.96 6.35 30.04
C MET A 98 6.08 6.02 28.83
N GLY A 99 5.15 6.91 28.47
CA GLY A 99 4.19 6.72 27.38
C GLY A 99 4.81 6.86 25.99
N ILE A 100 5.74 7.80 25.79
CA ILE A 100 6.42 8.03 24.52
C ILE A 100 7.02 6.75 23.92
N PRO A 101 7.86 5.95 24.63
CA PRO A 101 8.44 4.75 24.04
C PRO A 101 7.39 3.70 23.67
N ILE A 102 6.33 3.56 24.48
CA ILE A 102 5.21 2.66 24.19
C ILE A 102 4.48 3.11 22.91
N CYS A 103 4.18 4.41 22.79
CA CYS A 103 3.59 4.98 21.59
C CYS A 103 4.49 4.81 20.36
N CYS A 104 5.80 5.03 20.50
CA CYS A 104 6.76 4.80 19.41
C CYS A 104 6.74 3.34 18.94
N LEU A 105 6.73 2.37 19.85
CA LEU A 105 6.62 0.95 19.50
C LEU A 105 5.30 0.65 18.79
N LEU A 106 4.18 1.19 19.27
CA LEU A 106 2.87 1.03 18.62
C LEU A 106 2.84 1.64 17.22
N VAL A 107 3.47 2.79 17.00
CA VAL A 107 3.59 3.41 15.68
C VAL A 107 4.46 2.57 14.75
N ILE A 108 5.59 2.05 15.24
CA ILE A 108 6.46 1.15 14.46
C ILE A 108 5.70 -0.11 14.07
N ILE A 109 4.98 -0.74 15.01
CA ILE A 109 4.14 -1.90 14.73
C ILE A 109 3.05 -1.54 13.72
N SER A 110 2.37 -0.41 13.89
CA SER A 110 1.30 0.04 12.99
C SER A 110 1.81 0.27 11.57
N ILE A 111 2.94 0.95 11.40
CA ILE A 111 3.58 1.16 10.09
C ILE A 111 4.05 -0.17 9.51
N SER A 112 4.65 -1.03 10.31
CA SER A 112 5.09 -2.35 9.85
C SER A 112 3.91 -3.23 9.44
N LEU A 113 2.76 -3.10 10.11
CA LEU A 113 1.49 -3.71 9.71
C LEU A 113 0.90 -3.09 8.45
N THR A 114 1.26 -1.87 8.04
CA THR A 114 0.85 -1.35 6.72
C THR A 114 1.68 -1.91 5.57
N LEU A 115 2.88 -2.42 5.86
CA LEU A 115 3.76 -3.05 4.88
C LEU A 115 3.46 -4.56 4.82
N ASP A 116 2.80 -5.00 3.75
CA ASP A 116 2.39 -6.41 3.61
C ASP A 116 3.56 -7.42 3.74
N ARG A 117 4.80 -7.04 3.37
CA ARG A 117 6.00 -7.88 3.57
C ARG A 117 6.40 -8.06 5.03
N PHE A 118 6.15 -7.08 5.90
CA PHE A 118 6.51 -7.15 7.32
C PHE A 118 5.41 -7.80 8.18
N ARG A 119 4.18 -7.89 7.69
CA ARG A 119 3.09 -8.60 8.38
C ARG A 119 3.43 -10.05 8.69
N VAL A 120 4.08 -10.75 7.77
CA VAL A 120 4.49 -12.16 7.93
C VAL A 120 5.49 -12.34 9.08
N LEU A 121 6.30 -11.32 9.36
CA LEU A 121 7.34 -11.37 10.38
C LEU A 121 6.83 -11.00 11.78
N ILE A 122 5.80 -10.15 11.85
CA ILE A 122 5.31 -9.55 13.11
C ILE A 122 4.07 -10.28 13.64
N LEU A 123 3.19 -10.74 12.76
CA LEU A 123 1.96 -11.42 13.16
C LEU A 123 2.21 -12.93 13.32
N PRO A 124 1.71 -13.56 14.41
CA PRO A 124 1.68 -15.00 14.49
C PRO A 124 0.80 -15.57 13.36
N GLN A 125 1.23 -16.69 12.77
CA GLN A 125 0.60 -17.29 11.57
C GLN A 125 -0.93 -17.43 11.70
N ARG A 126 -1.44 -17.80 12.89
CA ARG A 126 -2.89 -17.93 13.15
C ARG A 126 -3.70 -16.65 12.93
N LEU A 127 -3.12 -15.48 13.22
CA LEU A 127 -3.77 -14.19 12.96
C LEU A 127 -3.63 -13.79 11.50
N LEU A 128 -2.50 -14.12 10.87
CA LEU A 128 -2.29 -13.92 9.44
C LEU A 128 -3.34 -14.68 8.63
N ASP A 129 -3.57 -15.95 8.96
CA ASP A 129 -4.57 -16.81 8.32
C ASP A 129 -5.99 -16.27 8.48
N ARG A 130 -6.35 -15.76 9.67
CA ARG A 130 -7.66 -15.12 9.89
C ARG A 130 -7.83 -13.85 9.06
N ILE A 131 -6.80 -13.01 9.00
CA ILE A 131 -6.83 -11.77 8.21
C ILE A 131 -6.90 -12.12 6.72
N GLU A 132 -6.15 -13.12 6.26
CA GLU A 132 -6.13 -13.55 4.87
C GLU A 132 -7.45 -14.20 4.45
N MET A 133 -8.08 -15.02 5.30
CA MET A 133 -9.44 -15.53 5.07
C MET A 133 -10.45 -14.40 4.94
N ASN A 134 -10.36 -13.38 5.79
CA ASN A 134 -11.27 -12.22 5.75
C ASN A 134 -11.00 -11.32 4.53
N LYS A 135 -9.73 -11.17 4.14
CA LYS A 135 -9.30 -10.45 2.92
C LYS A 135 -9.73 -11.22 1.67
N LYS A 136 -9.64 -12.56 1.66
CA LYS A 136 -10.09 -13.43 0.58
C LYS A 136 -11.60 -13.28 0.38
N ASN A 137 -12.38 -13.27 1.47
CA ASN A 137 -13.82 -13.04 1.41
C ASN A 137 -14.17 -11.64 0.84
N ARG A 138 -13.43 -10.58 1.23
CA ARG A 138 -13.62 -9.24 0.66
C ARG A 138 -13.18 -9.10 -0.80
N ILE A 139 -12.09 -9.74 -1.21
CA ILE A 139 -11.63 -9.65 -2.61
C ILE A 139 -12.54 -10.48 -3.54
N ILE A 140 -13.23 -11.51 -3.01
CA ILE A 140 -14.28 -12.22 -3.74
C ILE A 140 -15.48 -11.30 -4.03
N GLU A 141 -15.79 -10.34 -3.16
CA GLU A 141 -16.83 -9.31 -3.40
C GLU A 141 -16.36 -8.14 -4.29
N GLU A 142 -15.08 -7.74 -4.24
CA GLU A 142 -14.65 -6.48 -4.86
C GLU A 142 -14.11 -6.56 -6.31
N THR A 143 -14.08 -7.72 -6.98
CA THR A 143 -14.23 -7.90 -8.46
C THR A 143 -13.70 -9.27 -8.93
N PRO A 144 -14.55 -10.31 -9.01
CA PRO A 144 -14.21 -11.55 -9.72
C PRO A 144 -13.86 -11.27 -11.19
N ARG A 145 -14.41 -10.21 -11.79
CA ARG A 145 -14.09 -9.78 -13.17
C ARG A 145 -12.63 -9.41 -13.39
N ARG A 146 -11.94 -8.72 -12.47
CA ARG A 146 -10.55 -8.26 -12.71
C ARG A 146 -9.50 -9.35 -12.57
N ARG A 147 -9.72 -10.32 -11.67
CA ARG A 147 -8.84 -11.49 -11.53
C ARG A 147 -9.01 -12.48 -12.66
N VAL A 148 -10.26 -12.79 -13.04
CA VAL A 148 -10.53 -13.70 -14.16
C VAL A 148 -9.94 -13.10 -15.44
N HIS A 149 -10.13 -11.81 -15.72
CA HIS A 149 -9.53 -11.16 -16.90
C HIS A 149 -7.99 -11.20 -16.88
N ARG A 150 -7.34 -10.99 -15.72
CA ARG A 150 -5.87 -11.02 -15.62
C ARG A 150 -5.32 -12.45 -15.79
N VAL A 151 -5.96 -13.45 -15.18
CA VAL A 151 -5.56 -14.86 -15.30
C VAL A 151 -5.82 -15.39 -16.71
N GLU A 152 -6.93 -14.97 -17.33
CA GLU A 152 -7.27 -15.32 -18.72
C GLU A 152 -6.34 -14.62 -19.71
N GLU A 153 -5.94 -13.37 -19.46
CA GLU A 153 -4.92 -12.67 -20.27
C GLU A 153 -3.53 -13.30 -20.13
N GLU A 154 -3.10 -13.66 -18.92
CA GLU A 154 -1.83 -14.36 -18.68
C GLU A 154 -1.84 -15.75 -19.33
N ALA A 155 -2.91 -16.53 -19.15
CA ALA A 155 -3.07 -17.84 -19.77
C ALA A 155 -3.04 -17.73 -21.31
N ASN A 156 -3.76 -16.77 -21.90
CA ASN A 156 -3.78 -16.57 -23.34
C ASN A 156 -2.40 -16.17 -23.90
N LEU A 157 -1.60 -15.42 -23.14
CA LEU A 157 -0.22 -15.09 -23.50
C LEU A 157 0.71 -16.31 -23.46
N TYR A 158 0.57 -17.17 -22.45
CA TYR A 158 1.30 -18.44 -22.37
C TYR A 158 0.92 -19.37 -23.53
N PHE A 159 -0.37 -19.49 -23.82
CA PHE A 159 -0.85 -20.32 -24.92
C PHE A 159 -0.41 -19.80 -26.29
N SER A 160 -0.34 -18.48 -26.51
CA SER A 160 0.20 -17.94 -27.77
C SER A 160 1.70 -18.18 -27.90
N HIS A 161 2.46 -18.11 -26.81
CA HIS A 161 3.89 -18.43 -26.85
C HIS A 161 4.14 -19.90 -27.16
N LEU A 162 3.32 -20.80 -26.59
CA LEU A 162 3.40 -22.23 -26.85
C LEU A 162 3.02 -22.56 -28.29
N SER A 163 2.01 -21.90 -28.87
CA SER A 163 1.63 -22.12 -30.26
C SER A 163 2.74 -21.69 -31.23
N ASP A 164 3.40 -20.56 -30.96
CA ASP A 164 4.49 -20.06 -31.81
C ASP A 164 5.73 -20.98 -31.74
N VAL A 165 6.05 -21.50 -30.55
CA VAL A 165 7.13 -22.49 -30.38
C VAL A 165 6.80 -23.78 -31.13
N TRP A 166 5.54 -24.24 -31.05
CA TRP A 166 5.10 -25.47 -31.71
C TRP A 166 5.08 -25.34 -33.24
N GLU A 167 4.68 -24.18 -33.78
CA GLU A 167 4.77 -23.89 -35.22
C GLU A 167 6.22 -23.80 -35.74
N CYS A 168 7.14 -23.29 -34.93
CA CYS A 168 8.56 -23.27 -35.26
C CYS A 168 9.14 -24.69 -35.27
N ASP A 169 8.77 -25.52 -34.29
CA ASP A 169 9.26 -26.90 -34.18
C ASP A 169 8.74 -27.78 -35.33
N MET A 170 7.46 -27.64 -35.71
CA MET A 170 6.89 -28.35 -36.87
C MET A 170 7.54 -27.95 -38.20
N ARG A 171 8.01 -26.71 -38.33
CA ARG A 171 8.73 -26.24 -39.54
C ARG A 171 10.17 -26.75 -39.63
N VAL A 172 10.77 -27.16 -38.53
CA VAL A 172 12.13 -27.72 -38.50
C VAL A 172 12.11 -29.24 -38.74
N HIS A 173 10.99 -29.89 -38.42
CA HIS A 173 10.80 -31.34 -38.55
C HIS A 173 10.05 -31.79 -39.82
N MET A 174 9.68 -30.86 -40.71
CA MET A 174 9.23 -31.13 -42.09
C MET A 174 10.35 -30.85 -43.09
#